data_AF-A0A836Q3T4-F1
#
_entry.id   AF-A0A836Q3T4-F1
#
_cell.length_a   1.000
_cell.length_b   1.000
_cell.length_c   1.000
_cell.angle_alpha   90.00
_cell.angle_beta   90.00
_cell.angle_gamma   90.00
#
_symmetry.space_group_name_H-M   'P 1'
#
loop_
_entity.id
_entity.type
_entity.pdbx_description
1 polymer ?
#
loop_
_entity_poly.entity_id
_entity_poly.type
_entity_poly.pdbx_seq_one_letter_code
_entity_poly.pdbx_strand_id
1 'polypeptide(L)'
;MFSIETFSLQDMTDLSAEIRELGSGARTQESVADRIVKHLYEGFTLKKSGDKAFALARFFISLPFRELEQPLKRFVESRRSEPHDIRPDTRCLTLLATYGERAEWCDRTKSTDHRAIPIDSPDLATELPMIALLCKQFGFESNTVSDVVLSNPERQPQSLATADSDVVMDQDQATFNVFFVQEALESPYIYAQEEFVKPYGIRSVLGYGGILSAGQIFAVILFSRASIKREVAQRFKPLALSTKNALLQVPQDKVFDLL
;
A
#
# COMPACT_ATOMS: atom_id res chain seq x y z
N MET A 1 3.00 21.07 7.43
CA MET A 1 3.27 20.76 6.01
C MET A 1 4.71 20.32 5.90
N PHE A 2 4.95 19.19 5.24
CA PHE A 2 6.21 18.47 5.22
C PHE A 2 6.87 18.57 3.83
N SER A 3 8.19 18.62 3.81
CA SER A 3 8.97 18.51 2.56
C SER A 3 9.41 17.07 2.38
N ILE A 4 9.00 16.42 1.28
CA ILE A 4 9.28 15.00 1.08
C ILE A 4 10.79 14.71 0.94
N GLU A 5 11.56 15.64 0.37
CA GLU A 5 13.01 15.44 0.16
C GLU A 5 13.82 15.57 1.45
N THR A 6 13.26 16.20 2.48
CA THR A 6 13.94 16.49 3.76
C THR A 6 13.15 16.01 4.98
N PHE A 7 12.16 15.14 4.78
CA PHE A 7 11.26 14.66 5.82
C PHE A 7 12.04 14.01 6.97
N SER A 8 12.07 14.67 8.13
CA SER A 8 12.91 14.38 9.29
C SER A 8 12.29 13.33 10.24
N LEU A 9 13.05 12.91 11.26
CA LEU A 9 12.51 12.06 12.34
C LEU A 9 11.49 12.81 13.21
N GLN A 10 11.64 14.13 13.35
CA GLN A 10 10.65 14.96 14.03
C GLN A 10 9.35 15.00 13.22
N ASP A 11 9.44 15.28 11.91
CA ASP A 11 8.29 15.28 11.01
C ASP A 11 7.55 13.94 11.01
N MET A 12 8.31 12.83 11.06
CA MET A 12 7.77 11.48 11.21
C MET A 12 6.98 11.30 12.50
N THR A 13 7.48 11.82 13.62
CA THR A 13 6.80 11.74 14.91
C THR A 13 5.51 12.55 14.90
N ASP A 14 5.56 13.76 14.34
CA ASP A 14 4.41 14.67 14.25
C ASP A 14 3.32 14.07 13.34
N LEU A 15 3.71 13.61 12.14
CA LEU A 15 2.78 12.96 11.21
C LEU A 15 2.19 11.66 11.79
N SER A 16 2.97 10.91 12.56
CA SER A 16 2.47 9.72 13.26
C SER A 16 1.36 10.07 14.27
N ALA A 17 1.53 11.17 15.00
CA ALA A 17 0.51 11.66 15.93
C ALA A 17 -0.74 12.13 15.18
N GLU A 18 -0.57 12.90 14.11
CA GLU A 18 -1.69 13.37 13.27
C GLU A 18 -2.50 12.19 12.71
N ILE A 19 -1.83 11.16 12.16
CA ILE A 19 -2.51 9.98 11.58
C ILE A 19 -3.36 9.24 12.62
N ARG A 20 -2.90 9.10 13.87
CA ARG A 20 -3.65 8.40 14.92
C ARG A 20 -5.00 9.05 15.20
N GLU A 21 -5.06 10.39 15.12
CA GLU A 21 -6.29 11.14 15.37
C GLU A 21 -7.30 11.07 14.22
N LEU A 22 -6.87 10.70 13.01
CA LEU A 22 -7.76 10.63 11.83
C LEU A 22 -8.84 9.55 11.94
N GLY A 23 -8.63 8.55 12.81
CA GLY A 23 -9.63 7.54 13.15
C GLY A 23 -10.81 8.08 13.97
N SER A 24 -10.63 9.21 14.65
CA SER A 24 -11.58 9.72 15.64
C SER A 24 -12.92 10.10 14.99
N GLY A 25 -14.01 9.56 15.54
CA GLY A 25 -15.38 9.80 15.06
C GLY A 25 -15.68 9.24 13.66
N ALA A 26 -14.80 8.41 13.08
CA ALA A 26 -15.11 7.69 11.85
C ALA A 26 -16.07 6.53 12.12
N ARG A 27 -16.89 6.18 11.12
CA ARG A 27 -17.86 5.07 11.21
C ARG A 27 -17.44 3.83 10.44
N THR A 28 -16.52 3.99 9.49
CA THR A 28 -16.09 2.96 8.54
C THR A 28 -14.59 3.08 8.30
N GLN A 29 -13.95 1.97 7.92
CA GLN A 29 -12.54 1.96 7.55
C GLN A 29 -12.29 2.82 6.30
N GLU A 30 -13.26 2.87 5.38
CA GLU A 30 -13.27 3.76 4.20
C GLU A 30 -13.11 5.22 4.60
N SER A 31 -13.91 5.71 5.55
CA SER A 31 -13.80 7.10 6.01
C SER A 31 -12.44 7.41 6.63
N VAL A 32 -11.83 6.46 7.36
CA VAL A 32 -10.47 6.63 7.91
C VAL A 32 -9.43 6.65 6.80
N ALA A 33 -9.52 5.71 5.85
CA ALA A 33 -8.61 5.60 4.72
C ALA A 33 -8.62 6.88 3.86
N ASP A 34 -9.81 7.43 3.58
CA ASP A 34 -9.99 8.69 2.86
C ASP A 34 -9.31 9.87 3.56
N ARG A 35 -9.53 10.00 4.87
CA ARG A 35 -8.87 11.03 5.69
C ARG A 35 -7.34 10.90 5.62
N ILE A 36 -6.82 9.67 5.71
CA ILE A 36 -5.38 9.40 5.66
C ILE A 36 -4.78 9.77 4.30
N VAL A 37 -5.35 9.30 3.18
CA VAL A 37 -4.77 9.59 1.85
C VAL A 37 -4.85 11.07 1.52
N LYS A 38 -5.94 11.74 1.91
CA LYS A 38 -6.09 13.18 1.75
C LYS A 38 -5.05 13.93 2.59
N HIS A 39 -4.89 13.57 3.86
CA HIS A 39 -3.90 14.18 4.76
C HIS A 39 -2.48 14.04 4.23
N LEU A 40 -2.10 12.85 3.75
CA LEU A 40 -0.79 12.60 3.15
C LEU A 40 -0.59 13.36 1.84
N TYR A 41 -1.60 13.41 0.98
CA TYR A 41 -1.52 14.16 -0.28
C TYR A 41 -1.39 15.67 -0.03
N GLU A 42 -2.22 16.21 0.86
CA GLU A 42 -2.26 17.66 1.12
C GLU A 42 -1.07 18.12 1.95
N GLY A 43 -0.58 17.27 2.86
CA GLY A 43 0.46 17.57 3.83
C GLY A 43 1.88 17.62 3.29
N PHE A 44 2.16 17.06 2.10
CA PHE A 44 3.52 16.99 1.54
C PHE A 44 3.72 17.86 0.29
N THR A 45 4.83 18.59 0.27
CA THR A 45 5.24 19.47 -0.84
C THR A 45 6.67 19.19 -1.30
N LEU A 46 6.97 19.61 -2.52
CA LEU A 46 8.34 19.64 -3.05
C LEU A 46 9.11 20.81 -2.46
N LYS A 47 10.33 20.58 -1.98
CA LYS A 47 11.15 21.61 -1.31
C LYS A 47 11.36 22.88 -2.14
N LYS A 48 11.55 22.73 -3.45
CA LYS A 48 11.95 23.84 -4.33
C LYS A 48 10.78 24.70 -4.80
N SER A 49 9.67 24.09 -5.21
CA SER A 49 8.54 24.81 -5.79
C SER A 49 7.38 25.04 -4.82
N GLY A 50 7.28 24.24 -3.75
CA GLY A 50 6.11 24.24 -2.87
C GLY A 50 4.90 23.49 -3.45
N ASP A 51 5.01 22.94 -4.66
CA ASP A 51 3.95 22.13 -5.28
C ASP A 51 3.72 20.82 -4.53
N LYS A 52 2.59 20.15 -4.78
CA LYS A 52 2.30 18.85 -4.18
C LYS A 52 3.38 17.81 -4.52
N ALA A 53 3.91 17.19 -3.46
CA ALA A 53 4.92 16.14 -3.59
C ALA A 53 4.37 14.89 -4.28
N PHE A 54 3.09 14.57 -4.06
CA PHE A 54 2.45 13.38 -4.60
C PHE A 54 1.48 13.74 -5.72
N ALA A 55 1.46 12.93 -6.78
CA ALA A 55 0.44 13.02 -7.82
C ALA A 55 -0.82 12.24 -7.44
N LEU A 56 -0.64 11.14 -6.70
CA LEU A 56 -1.68 10.22 -6.32
C LEU A 56 -1.29 9.52 -5.01
N ALA A 57 -2.25 9.42 -4.09
CA ALA A 57 -2.18 8.62 -2.88
C ALA A 57 -3.33 7.60 -2.90
N ARG A 58 -3.05 6.34 -2.60
CA ARG A 58 -4.03 5.24 -2.61
C ARG A 58 -3.94 4.43 -1.33
N PHE A 59 -5.08 4.05 -0.80
CA PHE A 59 -5.20 3.14 0.35
C PHE A 59 -5.84 1.85 -0.11
N PHE A 60 -5.22 0.73 0.24
CA PHE A 60 -5.73 -0.60 -0.01
C PHE A 60 -5.93 -1.36 1.30
N ILE A 61 -6.95 -2.22 1.31
CA ILE A 61 -7.16 -3.23 2.35
C ILE A 61 -7.41 -4.59 1.69
N SER A 62 -6.95 -5.69 2.28
CA SER A 62 -7.25 -7.03 1.78
C SER A 62 -8.54 -7.55 2.40
N LEU A 63 -9.45 -8.00 1.53
CA LEU A 63 -10.72 -8.62 1.88
C LEU A 63 -10.80 -9.98 1.19
N PRO A 64 -11.41 -11.01 1.78
CA PRO A 64 -11.72 -12.21 1.03
C PRO A 64 -12.78 -11.88 -0.04
N PHE A 65 -12.71 -12.56 -1.19
CA PHE A 65 -13.58 -12.30 -2.34
C PHE A 65 -15.07 -12.29 -1.97
N ARG A 66 -15.50 -13.18 -1.08
CA ARG A 66 -16.88 -13.27 -0.60
C ARG A 66 -17.40 -11.99 0.07
N GLU A 67 -16.52 -11.20 0.69
CA GLU A 67 -16.83 -9.97 1.43
C GLU A 67 -16.79 -8.71 0.54
N LEU A 68 -16.40 -8.83 -0.73
CA LEU A 68 -16.43 -7.72 -1.68
C LEU A 68 -17.88 -7.30 -2.02
N GLU A 69 -18.08 -5.99 -2.19
CA GLU A 69 -19.31 -5.43 -2.77
C GLU A 69 -19.53 -5.98 -4.19
N GLN A 70 -20.80 -6.11 -4.62
CA GLN A 70 -21.12 -6.70 -5.92
C GLN A 70 -20.43 -6.02 -7.13
N PRO A 71 -20.28 -4.68 -7.18
CA PRO A 71 -19.53 -4.03 -8.25
C PRO A 71 -18.04 -4.43 -8.29
N LEU A 72 -17.43 -4.72 -7.14
CA LEU A 72 -16.04 -5.15 -7.05
C LEU A 72 -15.89 -6.62 -7.45
N LYS A 73 -16.82 -7.50 -7.08
CA LYS A 73 -16.85 -8.90 -7.54
C LYS A 73 -16.87 -8.98 -9.07
N ARG A 74 -17.80 -8.24 -9.71
CA ARG A 74 -17.89 -8.13 -11.17
C ARG A 74 -16.60 -7.58 -11.80
N PHE A 75 -15.97 -6.60 -11.14
CA PHE A 75 -14.70 -6.06 -11.62
C PHE A 75 -13.61 -7.13 -11.65
N VAL A 76 -13.45 -7.89 -10.57
CA VAL A 76 -12.46 -8.97 -10.50
C VAL A 76 -12.76 -10.06 -11.54
N GLU A 77 -14.01 -10.50 -11.64
CA GLU A 77 -14.46 -11.51 -12.61
C GLU A 77 -14.20 -11.07 -14.05
N SER A 78 -14.47 -9.80 -14.39
CA SER A 78 -14.29 -9.26 -15.75
C SER A 78 -12.84 -9.19 -16.22
N ARG A 79 -11.88 -9.24 -15.29
CA ARG A 79 -10.45 -9.15 -15.58
C ARG A 79 -9.82 -10.53 -15.77
N ARG A 80 -10.57 -11.62 -15.57
CA ARG A 80 -10.08 -12.98 -15.76
C ARG A 80 -10.53 -13.56 -17.08
N SER A 81 -9.67 -14.41 -17.64
CA SER A 81 -9.98 -15.20 -18.82
C SER A 81 -11.10 -16.21 -18.58
N GLU A 82 -11.25 -16.72 -17.35
CA GLU A 82 -12.30 -17.68 -16.97
C GLU A 82 -13.05 -17.27 -15.67
N PRO A 83 -14.39 -17.09 -15.69
CA PRO A 83 -15.15 -16.53 -14.56
C PRO A 83 -15.34 -17.43 -13.32
N HIS A 84 -15.04 -18.73 -13.39
CA HIS A 84 -15.59 -19.72 -12.43
C HIS A 84 -14.65 -20.21 -11.32
N ASP A 85 -13.43 -19.67 -11.20
CA ASP A 85 -12.38 -20.25 -10.33
C ASP A 85 -11.96 -19.40 -9.11
N ILE A 86 -12.66 -18.30 -8.81
CA ILE A 86 -12.29 -17.49 -7.64
C ILE A 86 -12.90 -18.10 -6.38
N ARG A 87 -12.04 -18.66 -5.53
CA ARG A 87 -12.48 -19.21 -4.25
C ARG A 87 -13.04 -18.08 -3.36
N PRO A 88 -14.12 -18.32 -2.59
CA PRO A 88 -14.70 -17.30 -1.71
C PRO A 88 -13.72 -16.68 -0.70
N ASP A 89 -12.66 -17.40 -0.34
CA ASP A 89 -11.61 -17.00 0.60
C ASP A 89 -10.39 -16.34 -0.05
N THR A 90 -10.30 -16.32 -1.40
CA THR A 90 -9.24 -15.62 -2.14
C THR A 90 -9.13 -14.17 -1.66
N ARG A 91 -7.93 -13.78 -1.22
CA ARG A 91 -7.66 -12.41 -0.77
C ARG A 91 -7.59 -11.47 -1.96
N CYS A 92 -8.35 -10.39 -1.90
CA CYS A 92 -8.34 -9.32 -2.87
C CYS A 92 -7.83 -8.04 -2.22
N LEU A 93 -6.71 -7.51 -2.70
CA LEU A 93 -6.23 -6.18 -2.36
C LEU A 93 -7.17 -5.14 -2.98
N THR A 94 -7.98 -4.50 -2.14
CA THR A 94 -9.14 -3.70 -2.52
C THR A 94 -8.88 -2.24 -2.24
N LEU A 95 -9.13 -1.38 -3.23
CA LEU A 95 -8.98 0.07 -3.12
C LEU A 95 -10.05 0.62 -2.19
N LEU A 96 -9.62 1.10 -1.04
CA LEU A 96 -10.49 1.66 -0.02
C LEU A 96 -10.55 3.18 -0.08
N ALA A 97 -9.47 3.83 -0.51
CA ALA A 97 -9.42 5.29 -0.70
C ALA A 97 -8.44 5.69 -1.79
N THR A 98 -8.68 6.83 -2.43
CA THR A 98 -7.78 7.43 -3.41
C THR A 98 -7.92 8.94 -3.40
N TYR A 99 -6.80 9.65 -3.53
CA TYR A 99 -6.80 11.11 -3.64
C TYR A 99 -5.63 11.58 -4.51
N GLY A 100 -5.88 12.49 -5.43
CA GLY A 100 -4.88 12.89 -6.42
C GLY A 100 -5.21 14.20 -7.13
N GLU A 101 -4.38 14.53 -8.11
CA GLU A 101 -4.51 15.78 -8.89
C GLU A 101 -5.80 15.83 -9.73
N ARG A 102 -6.30 14.69 -10.20
CA ARG A 102 -7.50 14.62 -11.04
C ARG A 102 -8.76 14.34 -10.21
N ALA A 103 -9.89 14.90 -10.63
CA ALA A 103 -11.17 14.75 -9.92
C ALA A 103 -11.61 13.27 -9.80
N GLU A 104 -11.36 12.46 -10.83
CA GLU A 104 -11.62 11.02 -10.84
C GLU A 104 -10.70 10.21 -9.93
N TRP A 105 -9.57 10.78 -9.50
CA TRP A 105 -8.66 10.14 -8.54
C TRP A 105 -9.04 10.42 -7.09
N CYS A 106 -10.04 11.27 -6.86
CA CYS A 106 -10.58 11.59 -5.54
C CYS A 106 -11.85 10.79 -5.22
N ASP A 107 -12.14 9.73 -5.99
CA ASP A 107 -13.32 8.89 -5.84
C ASP A 107 -12.97 7.46 -6.27
N ARG A 108 -12.94 6.52 -5.31
CA ARG A 108 -12.55 5.12 -5.59
C ARG A 108 -13.46 4.44 -6.61
N THR A 109 -14.72 4.86 -6.71
CA THR A 109 -15.70 4.23 -7.62
C THR A 109 -15.42 4.55 -9.08
N LYS A 110 -14.67 5.65 -9.34
CA LYS A 110 -14.24 6.09 -10.67
C LYS A 110 -12.90 5.52 -11.10
N SER A 111 -12.20 4.79 -10.24
CA SER A 111 -10.94 4.14 -10.59
C SER A 111 -11.17 3.10 -11.69
N THR A 112 -10.55 3.28 -12.86
CA THR A 112 -10.67 2.34 -14.00
C THR A 112 -9.92 1.04 -13.75
N ASP A 113 -8.81 1.12 -13.02
CA ASP A 113 -7.90 0.02 -12.74
C ASP A 113 -7.68 -0.14 -11.23
N HIS A 114 -7.16 -1.29 -10.82
CA HIS A 114 -6.74 -1.56 -9.44
C HIS A 114 -7.85 -1.33 -8.39
N ARG A 115 -9.10 -1.67 -8.70
CA ARG A 115 -10.22 -1.57 -7.73
C ARG A 115 -10.22 -2.71 -6.72
N ALA A 116 -9.97 -3.93 -7.18
CA ALA A 116 -9.78 -5.13 -6.37
C ALA A 116 -8.88 -6.08 -7.15
N ILE A 117 -7.83 -6.60 -6.51
CA ILE A 117 -6.77 -7.40 -7.15
C ILE A 117 -6.59 -8.69 -6.37
N PRO A 118 -6.88 -9.87 -6.94
CA PRO A 118 -6.56 -11.16 -6.33
C PRO A 118 -5.04 -11.31 -6.15
N ILE A 119 -4.58 -11.40 -4.91
CA ILE A 119 -3.13 -11.44 -4.60
C ILE A 119 -2.55 -12.86 -4.54
N ASP A 120 -3.39 -13.89 -4.65
CA ASP A 120 -3.01 -15.31 -4.76
C ASP A 120 -2.95 -15.79 -6.22
N SER A 121 -3.12 -14.89 -7.20
CA SER A 121 -3.11 -15.23 -8.61
C SER A 121 -1.69 -15.59 -9.08
N PRO A 122 -1.48 -16.71 -9.79
CA PRO A 122 -0.17 -17.06 -10.33
C PRO A 122 0.36 -16.02 -11.33
N ASP A 123 -0.54 -15.36 -12.05
CA ASP A 123 -0.20 -14.37 -13.07
C ASP A 123 0.08 -12.96 -12.50
N LEU A 124 -0.05 -12.76 -11.18
CA LEU A 124 0.08 -11.45 -10.54
C LEU A 124 1.42 -10.77 -10.85
N ALA A 125 2.51 -11.53 -10.89
CA ALA A 125 3.85 -11.02 -11.18
C ALA A 125 4.00 -10.52 -12.62
N THR A 126 3.27 -11.12 -13.56
CA THR A 126 3.31 -10.74 -14.98
C THR A 126 2.33 -9.63 -15.30
N GLU A 127 1.12 -9.65 -14.72
CA GLU A 127 0.08 -8.66 -15.03
C GLU A 127 0.27 -7.35 -14.24
N LEU A 128 0.66 -7.46 -12.97
CA LEU A 128 0.71 -6.36 -12.01
C LEU A 128 2.01 -6.40 -11.20
N PRO A 129 3.19 -6.26 -11.86
CA PRO A 129 4.50 -6.46 -11.22
C PRO A 129 4.74 -5.54 -10.02
N MET A 130 4.19 -4.33 -9.99
CA MET A 130 4.26 -3.45 -8.81
C MET A 130 3.58 -4.07 -7.59
N ILE A 131 2.41 -4.68 -7.78
CA ILE A 131 1.63 -5.29 -6.71
C ILE A 131 2.30 -6.56 -6.21
N ALA A 132 2.85 -7.36 -7.13
CA ALA A 132 3.69 -8.50 -6.75
C ALA A 132 4.92 -8.06 -5.95
N LEU A 133 5.58 -6.96 -6.36
CA LEU A 133 6.71 -6.38 -5.63
C LEU A 133 6.28 -5.88 -4.24
N LEU A 134 5.11 -5.25 -4.12
CA LEU A 134 4.53 -4.83 -2.84
C LEU A 134 4.32 -6.04 -1.92
N CYS A 135 3.69 -7.10 -2.42
CA CYS A 135 3.43 -8.30 -1.62
C CYS A 135 4.74 -8.93 -1.12
N LYS A 136 5.73 -9.04 -2.01
CA LYS A 136 7.08 -9.52 -1.67
C LYS A 136 7.77 -8.66 -0.61
N GLN A 137 7.78 -7.34 -0.78
CA GLN A 137 8.45 -6.42 0.16
C GLN A 137 7.73 -6.33 1.51
N PHE A 138 6.44 -6.64 1.57
CA PHE A 138 5.71 -6.71 2.84
C PHE A 138 5.79 -8.09 3.51
N GLY A 139 6.36 -9.10 2.84
CA GLY A 139 6.46 -10.46 3.37
C GLY A 139 5.16 -11.27 3.27
N PHE A 140 4.23 -10.88 2.40
CA PHE A 140 3.01 -11.64 2.10
C PHE A 140 3.33 -12.68 1.02
N GLU A 141 4.14 -13.68 1.34
CA GLU A 141 4.32 -14.79 0.42
C GLU A 141 3.01 -15.58 0.35
N SER A 142 2.35 -15.54 -0.82
CA SER A 142 1.39 -16.58 -1.20
C SER A 142 2.18 -17.88 -1.26
N ASN A 143 1.64 -18.97 -0.70
CA ASN A 143 2.20 -20.34 -0.74
C ASN A 143 2.36 -20.91 -2.18
N THR A 144 2.43 -20.07 -3.21
CA THR A 144 2.44 -20.40 -4.64
C THR A 144 3.52 -19.68 -5.46
N VAL A 145 4.37 -18.81 -4.87
CA VAL A 145 5.41 -18.07 -5.63
C VAL A 145 6.84 -18.56 -5.35
N SER A 146 7.01 -19.70 -4.67
CA SER A 146 8.35 -20.24 -4.42
C SER A 146 9.09 -20.78 -5.65
N ASP A 147 8.42 -21.01 -6.79
CA ASP A 147 9.05 -21.80 -7.87
C ASP A 147 9.47 -21.05 -9.14
N VAL A 148 9.14 -19.75 -9.33
CA VAL A 148 9.41 -19.08 -10.63
C VAL A 148 10.48 -17.98 -10.56
N VAL A 149 10.86 -17.49 -9.38
CA VAL A 149 11.87 -16.39 -9.26
C VAL A 149 13.11 -16.79 -8.46
N LEU A 150 13.22 -18.06 -8.01
CA LEU A 150 14.36 -18.57 -7.24
C LEU A 150 15.26 -19.55 -8.01
N SER A 151 15.30 -19.48 -9.34
CA SER A 151 16.40 -20.04 -10.13
C SER A 151 17.59 -19.08 -10.16
N ASN A 152 18.14 -18.78 -8.97
CA ASN A 152 19.52 -18.34 -8.81
C ASN A 152 20.09 -19.05 -7.58
N PRO A 153 20.81 -20.19 -7.74
CA PRO A 153 21.23 -21.06 -6.65
C PRO A 153 22.46 -20.54 -5.87
N GLU A 154 22.66 -19.23 -5.78
CA GLU A 154 23.81 -18.64 -5.08
C GLU A 154 23.39 -17.46 -4.19
N ARG A 155 22.84 -17.79 -3.03
CA ARG A 155 22.99 -17.07 -1.74
C ARG A 155 22.07 -17.69 -0.70
N GLN A 156 22.49 -18.83 -0.16
CA GLN A 156 22.02 -19.28 1.16
C GLN A 156 22.58 -18.31 2.22
N PRO A 157 21.77 -17.70 3.10
CA PRO A 157 22.31 -17.14 4.32
C PRO A 157 22.71 -18.30 5.23
N GLN A 158 24.00 -18.37 5.52
CA GLN A 158 24.54 -19.30 6.50
C GLN A 158 23.89 -19.05 7.86
N SER A 159 23.39 -20.12 8.45
CA SER A 159 23.04 -20.25 9.85
C SER A 159 24.17 -19.73 10.73
N LEU A 160 23.86 -18.77 11.59
CA LEU A 160 24.60 -18.54 12.83
C LEU A 160 23.58 -18.45 13.97
N ALA A 161 23.39 -19.60 14.60
CA ALA A 161 22.93 -19.66 15.97
C ALA A 161 24.00 -19.03 16.87
N THR A 162 23.66 -17.93 17.54
CA THR A 162 24.27 -17.57 18.82
C THR A 162 23.13 -17.25 19.77
N ALA A 163 23.03 -18.10 20.80
CA ALA A 163 22.23 -17.87 21.99
C ALA A 163 22.70 -16.60 22.72
N ASP A 164 21.82 -16.11 23.60
CA ASP A 164 21.96 -14.98 24.51
C ASP A 164 21.54 -13.61 23.97
N SER A 165 20.22 -13.40 23.92
CA SER A 165 19.59 -12.29 24.65
C SER A 165 18.07 -12.47 24.66
N ASP A 166 17.49 -12.40 25.86
CA ASP A 166 16.08 -12.11 26.11
C ASP A 166 15.70 -10.70 25.59
N VAL A 167 15.75 -10.52 24.27
CA VAL A 167 15.03 -9.45 23.60
C VAL A 167 13.75 -10.10 23.12
N VAL A 168 12.65 -9.82 23.83
CA VAL A 168 11.32 -9.93 23.28
C VAL A 168 11.32 -9.04 22.04
N MET A 169 11.66 -9.60 20.87
CA MET A 169 11.43 -8.96 19.60
C MET A 169 9.92 -8.76 19.53
N ASP A 170 9.52 -7.51 19.68
CA ASP A 170 8.15 -7.05 19.59
C ASP A 170 7.56 -7.59 18.27
N GLN A 171 6.71 -8.62 18.38
CA GLN A 171 6.15 -9.33 17.21
C GLN A 171 5.43 -8.36 16.27
N ASP A 172 4.98 -7.21 16.78
CA ASP A 172 4.39 -6.12 16.00
C ASP A 172 5.38 -5.49 14.99
N GLN A 173 6.69 -5.43 15.25
CA GLN A 173 7.65 -4.84 14.30
C GLN A 173 7.90 -5.67 13.04
N ALA A 174 7.61 -6.98 13.09
CA ALA A 174 7.66 -7.87 11.92
C ALA A 174 6.44 -7.71 11.00
N THR A 175 5.37 -7.03 11.46
CA THR A 175 4.11 -6.89 10.72
C THR A 175 3.98 -5.61 9.89
N PHE A 176 4.91 -4.66 10.06
CA PHE A 176 4.89 -3.39 9.34
C PHE A 176 6.07 -3.28 8.39
N ASN A 177 5.83 -2.89 7.15
CA ASN A 177 6.87 -2.81 6.12
C ASN A 177 6.71 -1.57 5.24
N VAL A 178 7.80 -1.24 4.55
CA VAL A 178 7.87 -0.17 3.55
C VAL A 178 8.12 -0.81 2.19
N PHE A 179 7.34 -0.36 1.21
CA PHE A 179 7.47 -0.68 -0.19
C PHE A 179 8.13 0.51 -0.87
N PHE A 180 9.16 0.28 -1.68
CA PHE A 180 9.85 1.39 -2.32
C PHE A 180 10.38 1.06 -3.71
N VAL A 181 9.97 1.87 -4.68
CA VAL A 181 10.52 1.95 -6.03
C VAL A 181 11.26 3.28 -6.15
N GLN A 182 12.59 3.19 -6.16
CA GLN A 182 13.47 4.38 -6.09
C GLN A 182 13.41 5.23 -7.36
N GLU A 183 13.32 4.59 -8.53
CA GLU A 183 13.19 5.24 -9.83
C GLU A 183 11.96 4.68 -10.52
N ALA A 184 10.98 5.55 -10.79
CA ALA A 184 9.72 5.18 -11.42
C ALA A 184 9.80 5.20 -12.96
N LEU A 185 10.61 6.11 -13.50
CA LEU A 185 10.82 6.20 -14.94
C LEU A 185 11.54 4.95 -15.44
N GLU A 186 11.00 4.34 -16.49
CA GLU A 186 11.53 3.10 -17.11
C GLU A 186 11.62 1.90 -16.14
N SER A 187 10.96 1.99 -14.98
CA SER A 187 10.93 0.92 -14.01
C SER A 187 10.19 -0.30 -14.57
N PRO A 188 10.77 -1.52 -14.52
CA PRO A 188 10.11 -2.72 -15.02
C PRO A 188 8.86 -3.11 -14.21
N TYR A 189 8.68 -2.49 -13.03
CA TYR A 189 7.53 -2.73 -12.16
C TYR A 189 6.35 -1.82 -12.47
N ILE A 190 6.51 -0.78 -13.30
CA ILE A 190 5.46 0.21 -13.57
C ILE A 190 5.21 0.28 -15.06
N TYR A 191 4.17 -0.41 -15.53
CA TYR A 191 3.83 -0.43 -16.96
C TYR A 191 3.26 0.88 -17.48
N ALA A 192 2.59 1.64 -16.62
CA ALA A 192 1.88 2.87 -17.00
C ALA A 192 2.82 4.07 -17.23
N GLN A 193 3.80 3.92 -18.12
CA GLN A 193 4.85 4.92 -18.35
C GLN A 193 4.32 6.15 -19.09
N GLU A 194 3.56 5.97 -20.17
CA GLU A 194 3.12 7.05 -21.06
C GLU A 194 1.87 7.76 -20.54
N GLU A 195 0.99 7.05 -19.85
CA GLU A 195 -0.30 7.54 -19.38
C GLU A 195 -0.25 8.06 -17.93
N PHE A 196 0.78 7.68 -17.15
CA PHE A 196 0.88 8.03 -15.73
C PHE A 196 2.27 8.49 -15.26
N VAL A 197 3.35 7.74 -15.48
CA VAL A 197 4.66 8.13 -14.94
C VAL A 197 5.16 9.43 -15.57
N LYS A 198 5.23 9.50 -16.91
CA LYS A 198 5.74 10.68 -17.62
C LYS A 198 4.84 11.91 -17.49
N PRO A 199 3.51 11.84 -17.71
CA PRO A 199 2.66 13.04 -17.69
C PRO A 199 2.55 13.69 -16.31
N TYR A 200 2.58 12.90 -15.24
CA TYR A 200 2.45 13.41 -13.86
C TYR A 200 3.81 13.57 -13.16
N GLY A 201 4.90 13.31 -13.86
CA GLY A 201 6.27 13.52 -13.38
C GLY A 201 6.64 12.63 -12.19
N ILE A 202 6.16 11.38 -12.18
CA ILE A 202 6.44 10.43 -11.09
C ILE A 202 7.91 10.04 -11.15
N ARG A 203 8.64 10.28 -10.07
CA ARG A 203 10.07 9.97 -9.93
C ARG A 203 10.31 8.79 -8.99
N SER A 204 9.50 8.61 -7.97
CA SER A 204 9.59 7.45 -7.07
C SER A 204 8.22 7.03 -6.56
N VAL A 205 8.10 5.78 -6.15
CA VAL A 205 6.87 5.24 -5.52
C VAL A 205 7.22 4.70 -4.15
N LEU A 206 6.50 5.17 -3.15
CA LEU A 206 6.65 4.79 -1.76
C LEU A 206 5.34 4.16 -1.30
N GLY A 207 5.41 3.10 -0.52
CA GLY A 207 4.28 2.61 0.22
C GLY A 207 4.67 2.16 1.61
N TYR A 208 3.69 2.09 2.49
CA TYR A 208 3.85 1.49 3.81
C TYR A 208 2.56 0.77 4.17
N GLY A 209 2.65 -0.20 5.06
CA GLY A 209 1.49 -0.96 5.47
C GLY A 209 1.82 -2.06 6.44
N GLY A 210 0.82 -2.90 6.70
CA GLY A 210 0.99 -4.03 7.59
C GLY A 210 -0.28 -4.84 7.77
N ILE A 211 -0.31 -5.63 8.84
CA ILE A 211 -1.37 -6.58 9.14
C ILE A 211 -2.22 -6.07 10.32
N LEU A 212 -3.55 -6.08 10.15
CA LEU A 212 -4.53 -5.84 11.19
C LEU A 212 -4.80 -7.13 11.98
N SER A 213 -5.37 -7.02 13.20
CA SER A 213 -5.58 -8.17 14.09
C SER A 213 -6.43 -9.30 13.50
N ALA A 214 -7.32 -9.01 12.53
CA ALA A 214 -8.10 -10.01 11.79
C ALA A 214 -7.36 -10.63 10.57
N GLY A 215 -6.05 -10.39 10.45
CA GLY A 215 -5.22 -10.86 9.33
C GLY A 215 -5.45 -10.10 8.02
N GLN A 216 -6.28 -9.04 8.03
CA GLN A 216 -6.42 -8.12 6.89
C GLN A 216 -5.10 -7.38 6.70
N ILE A 217 -4.68 -7.24 5.45
CA ILE A 217 -3.52 -6.46 5.06
C ILE A 217 -4.02 -5.06 4.73
N PHE A 218 -3.30 -4.02 5.13
CA PHE A 218 -3.51 -2.69 4.56
C PHE A 218 -2.21 -2.16 3.96
N ALA A 219 -2.33 -1.31 2.94
CA ALA A 219 -1.21 -0.67 2.29
C ALA A 219 -1.59 0.74 1.81
N VAL A 220 -0.75 1.72 2.11
CA VAL A 220 -0.81 3.06 1.52
C VAL A 220 0.27 3.15 0.46
N ILE A 221 -0.06 3.62 -0.73
CA ILE A 221 0.86 3.82 -1.85
C ILE A 221 0.81 5.29 -2.29
N LEU A 222 1.99 5.90 -2.40
CA LEU A 222 2.22 7.31 -2.68
C LEU A 222 3.11 7.43 -3.93
N PHE A 223 2.58 8.06 -4.97
CA PHE A 223 3.28 8.29 -6.24
C PHE A 223 3.91 9.68 -6.23
N SER A 224 5.23 9.74 -6.02
CA SER A 224 5.96 10.98 -5.72
C SER A 224 6.57 11.62 -6.96
N ARG A 225 6.46 12.94 -7.05
CA ARG A 225 7.17 13.81 -8.00
C ARG A 225 8.60 14.12 -7.57
N ALA A 226 9.04 13.64 -6.42
CA ALA A 226 10.41 13.76 -5.94
C ALA A 226 11.17 12.43 -6.09
N SER A 227 12.49 12.52 -6.27
CA SER A 227 13.37 11.39 -6.03
C SER A 227 13.59 11.26 -4.52
N ILE A 228 13.04 10.21 -3.94
CA ILE A 228 13.10 9.96 -2.49
C ILE A 228 14.35 9.14 -2.19
N LYS A 229 15.09 9.51 -1.14
CA LYS A 229 16.20 8.67 -0.64
C LYS A 229 15.62 7.50 0.14
N ARG A 230 16.25 6.32 0.03
CA ARG A 230 15.81 5.12 0.77
C ARG A 230 15.67 5.37 2.27
N GLU A 231 16.59 6.12 2.88
CA GLU A 231 16.52 6.49 4.29
C GLU A 231 15.24 7.26 4.65
N VAL A 232 14.81 8.18 3.77
CA VAL A 232 13.56 8.93 3.95
C VAL A 232 12.36 8.00 3.79
N ALA A 233 12.37 7.10 2.81
CA ALA A 233 11.32 6.10 2.65
C ALA A 233 11.15 5.23 3.91
N GLN A 234 12.25 4.84 4.56
CA GLN A 234 12.20 4.05 5.81
C GLN A 234 11.52 4.79 6.97
N ARG A 235 11.51 6.13 6.96
CA ARG A 235 10.80 6.94 7.97
C ARG A 235 9.27 6.80 7.88
N PHE A 236 8.75 6.20 6.82
CA PHE A 236 7.31 5.90 6.72
C PHE A 236 6.92 4.60 7.43
N LYS A 237 7.88 3.75 7.80
CA LYS A 237 7.59 2.48 8.50
C LYS A 237 6.76 2.68 9.77
N PRO A 238 7.07 3.65 10.66
CA PRO A 238 6.27 3.87 11.87
C PRO A 238 4.85 4.41 11.61
N LEU A 239 4.60 5.00 10.43
CA LEU A 239 3.26 5.46 10.06
C LEU A 239 2.29 4.28 9.87
N ALA A 240 2.81 3.09 9.56
CA ALA A 240 1.99 1.88 9.47
C ALA A 240 1.33 1.55 10.82
N LEU A 241 2.06 1.60 11.93
CA LEU A 241 1.50 1.39 13.25
C LEU A 241 0.46 2.46 13.60
N SER A 242 0.75 3.72 13.29
CA SER A 242 -0.19 4.82 13.51
C SER A 242 -1.47 4.66 12.69
N THR A 243 -1.35 4.18 11.45
CA THR A 243 -2.48 3.88 10.55
C THR A 243 -3.29 2.69 11.06
N LYS A 244 -2.64 1.61 11.52
CA LYS A 244 -3.32 0.48 12.19
C LYS A 244 -4.14 0.99 13.37
N ASN A 245 -3.55 1.82 14.23
CA ASN A 245 -4.26 2.38 15.39
C ASN A 245 -5.44 3.26 15.00
N ALA A 246 -5.34 4.04 13.91
CA ALA A 246 -6.47 4.81 13.39
C ALA A 246 -7.60 3.90 12.88
N LEU A 247 -7.26 2.84 12.14
CA LEU A 247 -8.23 1.87 11.65
C LEU A 247 -8.92 1.07 12.76
N LEU A 248 -8.21 0.76 13.84
CA LEU A 248 -8.74 0.02 14.99
C LEU A 248 -9.74 0.81 15.85
N GLN A 249 -9.88 2.11 15.61
CA GLN A 249 -10.92 2.92 16.25
C GLN A 249 -12.31 2.69 15.65
N VAL A 250 -12.38 1.93 14.55
CA VAL A 250 -13.62 1.57 13.86
C VAL A 250 -13.81 0.05 13.88
N PRO A 251 -15.04 -0.47 14.01
CA PRO A 251 -15.31 -1.90 13.89
C PRO A 251 -14.80 -2.49 12.56
N GLN A 252 -14.10 -3.61 12.62
CA GLN A 252 -13.46 -4.23 11.44
C GLN A 252 -14.46 -4.81 10.43
N ASP A 253 -15.71 -5.03 10.83
CA ASP A 253 -16.81 -5.43 9.95
C ASP A 253 -17.42 -4.25 9.18
N LYS A 254 -17.09 -3.00 9.57
CA LYS A 254 -17.53 -1.77 8.91
C LYS A 254 -16.47 -1.25 7.95
N VAL A 255 -16.27 -1.98 6.86
CA VAL A 255 -15.23 -1.64 5.87
C VAL A 255 -15.65 -0.45 5.02
N PHE A 256 -16.78 -0.54 4.33
CA PHE A 256 -17.24 0.46 3.37
C PHE A 256 -18.30 1.40 3.95
N ASP A 257 -18.32 2.63 3.47
CA ASP A 257 -19.49 3.49 3.60
C ASP A 257 -20.65 2.90 2.77
N LEU A 258 -21.78 2.63 3.42
CA LEU A 258 -22.98 2.19 2.71
C LEU A 258 -23.39 3.31 1.74
N LEU A 259 -23.31 3.03 0.43
CA LEU A 259 -23.83 3.88 -0.65
C LEU A 259 -25.35 4.04 -0.54
#